data_AF-A0A1A9ZPZ9-F1
#
_entry.id   AF-A0A1A9ZPZ9-F1
#
_cell.length_a   1.000
_cell.length_b   1.000
_cell.length_c   1.000
_cell.angle_alpha   90.00
_cell.angle_beta   90.00
_cell.angle_gamma   90.00
#
_symmetry.space_group_name_H-M   'P 1'
#
loop_
_entity.id
_entity.type
_entity.pdbx_description
1 polymer ?
#
loop_
_entity_poly.entity_id
_entity_poly.type
_entity_poly.pdbx_seq_one_letter_code
_entity_poly.pdbx_strand_id
1 'polypeptide(L)'
;MKQNIRKSLICVMMAMQLVSSQLGFPEVVDISKNKANLQGRLPLFSPGRCKDYELLYPGDQKNDWICDCAPAAIYHPDTDACYPAFRRGPCEAEEILVLPDEKIIPACVPNDCKVDGQIKIRGGCYDFGENGPCQTTATESYIVGVDPKTLHVDCIRLSVESRFAFELEKDSCTNRGSKKFLKGDCTN
;
A
#
# COMPACT_ATOMS: atom_id res chain seq x y z
N MET A 1 13.31 55.81 -23.19
CA MET A 1 12.63 54.59 -23.66
C MET A 1 13.32 53.32 -23.13
N LYS A 2 13.46 53.16 -21.79
CA LYS A 2 14.19 52.03 -21.16
C LYS A 2 13.56 51.53 -19.84
N GLN A 3 12.32 51.93 -19.52
CA GLN A 3 11.70 51.64 -18.21
C GLN A 3 10.60 50.57 -18.25
N ASN A 4 10.15 50.15 -19.45
CA ASN A 4 9.02 49.21 -19.60
C ASN A 4 9.42 47.75 -19.86
N ILE A 5 10.70 47.45 -20.10
CA ILE A 5 11.14 46.07 -20.42
C ILE A 5 11.37 45.25 -19.13
N ARG A 6 11.79 45.89 -18.02
CA ARG A 6 12.02 45.20 -16.73
C ARG A 6 10.76 44.72 -16.03
N LYS A 7 9.63 45.44 -16.19
CA LYS A 7 8.35 45.02 -15.58
C LYS A 7 7.73 43.82 -16.30
N SER A 8 8.01 43.66 -17.60
CA SER A 8 7.51 42.53 -18.38
C SER A 8 8.24 41.23 -18.09
N LEU A 9 9.53 41.27 -17.72
CA LEU A 9 10.27 40.05 -17.35
C LEU A 9 9.87 39.48 -15.99
N ILE A 10 9.49 40.33 -15.03
CA ILE A 10 9.10 39.90 -13.68
C ILE A 10 7.74 39.19 -13.70
N CYS A 11 6.84 39.57 -14.62
CA CYS A 11 5.52 38.94 -14.74
C CYS A 11 5.58 37.52 -15.36
N VAL A 12 6.58 37.23 -16.20
CA VAL A 12 6.73 35.92 -16.85
C VAL A 12 7.36 34.88 -15.91
N MET A 13 8.15 35.30 -14.91
CA MET A 13 8.71 34.40 -13.89
C MET A 13 7.69 33.90 -12.87
N MET A 14 6.48 34.49 -12.82
CA MET A 14 5.43 34.12 -11.86
C MET A 14 4.41 33.10 -12.40
N ALA A 15 4.49 32.69 -13.67
CA ALA A 15 3.44 31.90 -14.32
C ALA A 15 3.76 30.40 -14.52
N MET A 16 4.92 29.91 -14.06
CA MET A 16 5.22 28.48 -14.06
C MET A 16 5.26 27.90 -12.64
N GLN A 17 4.18 28.10 -11.88
CA GLN A 17 3.88 27.16 -10.80
C GLN A 17 3.22 25.95 -11.46
N LEU A 18 4.06 25.01 -11.90
CA LEU A 18 3.62 23.67 -12.26
C LEU A 18 2.95 23.07 -11.02
N VAL A 19 1.62 23.13 -10.98
CA VAL A 19 0.84 22.38 -10.00
C VAL A 19 0.95 20.92 -10.42
N SER A 20 1.99 20.23 -9.96
CA SER A 20 2.12 18.79 -10.10
C SER A 20 0.99 18.15 -9.29
N SER A 21 -0.12 17.83 -9.95
CA SER A 21 -1.16 17.02 -9.34
C SER A 21 -0.56 15.64 -9.05
N GLN A 22 -0.32 15.34 -7.78
CA GLN A 22 0.16 14.02 -7.36
C GLN A 22 -0.99 13.03 -7.48
N LEU A 23 -0.81 12.03 -8.34
CA LEU A 23 -1.78 10.95 -8.52
C LEU A 23 -1.54 9.90 -7.44
N GLY A 24 -2.56 9.62 -6.63
CA GLY A 24 -2.58 8.50 -5.70
C GLY A 24 -3.41 7.35 -6.27
N PHE A 25 -2.98 6.11 -6.07
CA PHE A 25 -3.69 4.93 -6.55
C PHE A 25 -4.40 4.24 -5.40
N PRO A 26 -5.69 3.90 -5.52
CA PRO A 26 -6.42 3.21 -4.46
C PRO A 26 -5.86 1.81 -4.23
N GLU A 27 -5.66 1.46 -2.97
CA GLU A 27 -5.27 0.13 -2.53
C GLU A 27 -6.47 -0.58 -1.87
N VAL A 28 -6.84 -1.74 -2.42
CA VAL A 28 -7.91 -2.59 -1.85
C VAL A 28 -7.27 -3.53 -0.87
N VAL A 29 -7.06 -3.00 0.33
CA VAL A 29 -6.46 -3.72 1.44
C VAL A 29 -7.55 -4.41 2.27
N ASP A 30 -7.27 -5.62 2.77
CA ASP A 30 -8.17 -6.38 3.65
C ASP A 30 -8.17 -5.78 5.07
N ILE A 31 -8.57 -4.51 5.15
CA ILE A 31 -8.81 -3.81 6.40
C ILE A 31 -10.10 -4.40 6.95
N SER A 32 -10.06 -4.86 8.20
CA SER A 32 -11.28 -5.19 8.93
C SER A 32 -12.28 -4.03 8.76
N LYS A 33 -13.50 -4.35 8.33
CA LYS A 33 -14.55 -3.39 7.91
C LYS A 33 -15.07 -2.47 9.04
N ASN A 34 -14.25 -2.15 10.04
CA ASN A 34 -14.63 -1.43 11.26
C ASN A 34 -13.82 -0.14 11.51
N LYS A 35 -13.10 0.40 10.53
CA LYS A 35 -12.67 1.82 10.60
C LYS A 35 -13.84 2.70 10.18
N ALA A 36 -14.65 3.10 11.16
CA ALA A 36 -15.86 3.92 11.01
C ALA A 36 -15.66 5.24 10.22
N ASN A 37 -14.41 5.73 10.11
CA ASN A 37 -14.08 7.03 9.52
C ASN A 37 -13.74 7.00 8.03
N LEU A 38 -13.79 5.84 7.37
CA LEU A 38 -13.46 5.75 5.95
C LEU A 38 -14.48 6.50 5.08
N GLN A 39 -15.77 6.53 5.44
CA GLN A 39 -16.84 7.15 4.61
C GLN A 39 -16.79 6.73 3.12
N GLY A 40 -16.32 5.51 2.83
CA GLY A 40 -16.12 5.00 1.47
C GLY A 40 -14.81 5.44 0.78
N ARG A 41 -13.91 6.16 1.47
CA ARG A 41 -12.55 6.44 1.01
C ARG A 41 -11.65 5.22 1.24
N LEU A 42 -10.75 4.95 0.30
CA LEU A 42 -9.75 3.88 0.38
C LEU A 42 -8.36 4.49 0.64
N PRO A 43 -7.45 3.74 1.29
CA PRO A 43 -6.05 4.14 1.37
C PRO A 43 -5.44 4.28 -0.02
N LEU A 44 -4.51 5.22 -0.18
CA LEU A 44 -3.87 5.49 -1.46
C LEU A 44 -2.37 5.26 -1.38
N PHE A 45 -1.81 4.59 -2.38
CA PHE A 45 -0.36 4.62 -2.61
C PHE A 45 0.03 5.99 -3.19
N SER A 46 0.87 6.73 -2.48
CA SER A 46 1.29 8.09 -2.86
C SER A 46 2.76 8.32 -2.48
N PRO A 47 3.73 7.82 -3.27
CA PRO A 47 5.16 7.88 -2.95
C PRO A 47 5.73 9.31 -2.96
N GLY A 48 4.99 10.28 -3.52
CA GLY A 48 5.34 11.70 -3.45
C GLY A 48 4.91 12.38 -2.15
N ARG A 49 4.18 11.69 -1.27
CA ARG A 49 3.60 12.26 -0.04
C ARG A 49 3.90 11.44 1.21
N CYS A 50 3.88 10.11 1.12
CA CYS A 50 4.22 9.21 2.22
C CYS A 50 5.57 8.54 2.00
N LYS A 51 6.22 8.10 3.09
CA LYS A 51 7.52 7.41 3.04
C LYS A 51 7.33 5.99 2.47
N ASP A 52 8.44 5.30 2.26
CA ASP A 52 8.41 3.89 1.87
C ASP A 52 7.62 3.05 2.89
N TYR A 53 6.86 2.09 2.39
CA TYR A 53 6.01 1.20 3.18
C TYR A 53 4.92 1.90 4.00
N GLU A 54 4.54 3.12 3.60
CA GLU A 54 3.37 3.83 4.09
C GLU A 54 2.30 3.96 2.99
N LEU A 55 1.05 4.07 3.41
CA LEU A 55 -0.08 4.47 2.56
C LEU A 55 -0.71 5.75 3.11
N LEU A 56 -1.34 6.51 2.23
CA LEU A 56 -2.12 7.67 2.61
C LEU A 56 -3.52 7.23 3.01
N TYR A 57 -3.78 7.18 4.31
CA TYR A 57 -5.06 6.80 4.89
C TYR A 57 -6.00 8.00 5.05
N PRO A 58 -7.31 7.78 4.91
CA PRO A 58 -8.32 8.75 5.31
C PRO A 58 -8.23 9.05 6.82
N GLY A 59 -8.05 10.32 7.18
CA GLY A 59 -8.12 10.80 8.57
C GLY A 59 -9.55 10.94 9.08
N ASP A 60 -9.70 11.36 10.33
CA ASP A 60 -11.00 11.43 11.02
C ASP A 60 -11.94 12.51 10.47
N GLN A 61 -11.37 13.53 9.82
CA GLN A 61 -12.14 14.58 9.14
C GLN A 61 -12.32 14.26 7.65
N LYS A 62 -13.37 14.84 7.05
CA LYS A 62 -13.79 14.58 5.66
C LYS A 62 -12.67 14.75 4.61
N ASN A 63 -11.79 15.72 4.83
CA ASN A 63 -10.70 16.06 3.90
C ASN A 63 -9.31 15.79 4.51
N ASP A 64 -9.26 15.14 5.67
CA ASP A 64 -8.00 14.82 6.33
C ASP A 64 -7.44 13.51 5.78
N TRP A 65 -6.12 13.47 5.67
CA TRP A 65 -5.34 12.37 5.12
C TRP A 65 -4.00 12.28 5.84
N ILE A 66 -3.71 11.10 6.36
CA ILE A 66 -2.53 10.82 7.18
C ILE A 66 -1.73 9.68 6.55
N CYS A 67 -0.40 9.77 6.59
CA CYS A 67 0.45 8.64 6.23
C CYS A 67 0.53 7.70 7.43
N ASP A 68 0.32 6.41 7.18
CA ASP A 68 0.42 5.34 8.19
C ASP A 68 0.99 4.09 7.51
N CYS A 69 1.50 3.16 8.29
CA CYS A 69 2.15 1.97 7.76
C CYS A 69 1.21 1.18 6.86
N ALA A 70 1.73 0.72 5.73
CA ALA A 70 1.04 -0.20 4.84
C ALA A 70 0.70 -1.51 5.60
N PRO A 71 -0.30 -2.28 5.13
CA PRO A 71 -0.60 -3.57 5.73
C PRO A 71 0.64 -4.47 5.78
N ALA A 72 0.79 -5.22 6.87
CA ALA A 72 1.96 -6.05 7.15
C ALA A 72 3.30 -5.29 7.25
N ALA A 73 3.28 -3.95 7.39
CA ALA A 73 4.43 -3.16 7.80
C ALA A 73 4.32 -2.72 9.27
N ILE A 74 5.47 -2.59 9.92
CA ILE A 74 5.64 -2.28 11.33
C ILE A 74 6.31 -0.91 11.45
N TYR A 75 5.74 -0.02 12.26
CA TYR A 75 6.35 1.25 12.62
C TYR A 75 7.53 1.03 13.56
N HIS A 76 8.69 1.58 13.22
CA HIS A 76 9.89 1.56 14.05
C HIS A 76 10.18 2.97 14.60
N PRO A 77 10.07 3.19 15.93
CA PRO A 77 10.09 4.53 16.51
C PRO A 77 11.42 5.26 16.36
N ASP A 78 12.56 4.55 16.46
CA ASP A 78 13.88 5.20 16.46
C ASP A 78 14.25 5.77 15.07
N THR A 79 13.75 5.14 14.00
CA THR A 79 13.96 5.61 12.63
C THR A 79 12.80 6.43 12.10
N ASP A 80 11.70 6.52 12.85
CA ASP A 80 10.44 7.15 12.41
C ASP A 80 10.02 6.68 11.01
N ALA A 81 9.94 5.36 10.79
CA ALA A 81 9.65 4.77 9.49
C ALA A 81 8.97 3.41 9.63
N CYS A 82 8.23 3.01 8.59
CA CYS A 82 7.61 1.71 8.49
C CYS A 82 8.52 0.73 7.74
N TYR A 83 8.51 -0.53 8.14
CA TYR A 83 9.24 -1.61 7.46
C TYR A 83 8.38 -2.85 7.35
N PRO A 84 8.47 -3.65 6.28
CA PRO A 84 7.71 -4.88 6.19
C PRO A 84 8.10 -5.84 7.34
N ALA A 85 7.10 -6.45 7.97
CA ALA A 85 7.33 -7.45 9.01
C ALA A 85 8.13 -8.64 8.48
N PHE A 86 8.95 -9.26 9.34
CA PHE A 86 9.84 -10.37 9.00
C PHE A 86 10.85 -10.07 7.88
N ARG A 87 11.12 -8.79 7.61
CA ARG A 87 12.26 -8.31 6.81
C ARG A 87 13.30 -7.67 7.70
N ARG A 88 14.52 -7.52 7.19
CA ARG A 88 15.63 -6.90 7.92
C ARG A 88 15.27 -5.52 8.47
N GLY A 89 14.70 -4.66 7.63
CA GLY A 89 14.36 -3.29 8.01
C GLY A 89 15.57 -2.55 8.62
N PRO A 90 15.45 -1.97 9.84
CA PRO A 90 16.54 -1.30 10.53
C PRO A 90 17.43 -2.25 11.35
N CYS A 91 17.15 -3.55 11.36
CA CYS A 91 17.91 -4.54 12.13
C CYS A 91 19.27 -4.86 11.50
N GLU A 92 20.13 -5.53 12.27
CA GLU A 92 21.45 -5.94 11.82
C GLU A 92 21.37 -7.05 10.74
N ALA A 93 22.53 -7.37 10.16
CA ALA A 93 22.62 -8.50 9.24
C ALA A 93 22.16 -9.80 9.92
N GLU A 94 21.46 -10.65 9.18
CA GLU A 94 20.86 -11.91 9.66
C GLU A 94 19.75 -11.73 10.72
N GLU A 95 19.28 -10.52 10.99
CA GLU A 95 18.11 -10.25 11.83
C GLU A 95 16.89 -9.81 11.01
N ILE A 96 15.71 -9.94 11.62
CA ILE A 96 14.43 -9.52 11.07
C ILE A 96 13.61 -8.75 12.12
N LEU A 97 12.82 -7.80 11.63
CA LEU A 97 11.92 -6.99 12.44
C LEU A 97 10.61 -7.73 12.68
N VAL A 98 10.23 -7.89 13.96
CA VAL A 98 8.96 -8.49 14.37
C VAL A 98 8.26 -7.60 15.38
N LEU A 99 6.92 -7.71 15.45
CA LEU A 99 6.14 -7.16 16.54
C LEU A 99 5.62 -8.33 17.37
N PRO A 100 6.24 -8.64 18.53
CA PRO A 100 5.81 -9.76 19.34
C PRO A 100 4.38 -9.56 19.85
N ASP A 101 3.67 -10.67 20.05
CA ASP A 101 2.33 -10.66 20.64
C ASP A 101 2.28 -9.84 21.93
N GLU A 102 1.19 -9.09 22.08
CA GLU A 102 0.91 -8.25 23.26
C GLU A 102 1.93 -7.12 23.50
N LYS A 103 2.87 -6.89 22.58
CA LYS A 103 3.81 -5.76 22.66
C LYS A 103 3.44 -4.67 21.66
N ILE A 104 3.79 -3.44 22.03
CA ILE A 104 3.63 -2.25 21.19
C ILE A 104 4.96 -1.78 20.59
N ILE A 105 6.08 -2.30 21.09
CA ILE A 105 7.42 -1.96 20.62
C ILE A 105 7.95 -3.13 19.79
N PRO A 106 8.40 -2.90 18.55
CA PRO A 106 8.96 -3.95 17.72
C PRO A 106 10.35 -4.37 18.22
N ALA A 107 10.79 -5.55 17.80
CA ALA A 107 12.07 -6.11 18.17
C ALA A 107 12.79 -6.68 16.94
N CYS A 108 14.12 -6.57 16.96
CA CYS A 108 14.98 -7.31 16.05
C CYS A 108 15.27 -8.68 16.65
N VAL A 109 15.04 -9.73 15.86
CA VAL A 109 15.30 -11.11 16.27
C VAL A 109 16.15 -11.82 15.21
N PRO A 110 16.98 -12.80 15.59
CA PRO A 110 17.74 -13.57 14.62
C PRO A 110 16.82 -14.28 13.62
N ASN A 111 17.18 -14.21 12.34
CA ASN A 111 16.55 -15.00 11.30
C ASN A 111 17.24 -16.36 11.18
N ASP A 112 16.51 -17.43 11.50
CA ASP A 112 17.00 -18.81 11.36
C ASP A 112 17.53 -19.14 9.95
N CYS A 113 17.03 -18.46 8.92
CA CYS A 113 17.46 -18.66 7.53
C CYS A 113 18.65 -17.79 7.13
N LYS A 114 19.02 -16.78 7.94
CA LYS A 114 20.15 -15.84 7.73
C LYS A 114 20.09 -15.01 6.44
N VAL A 115 19.01 -15.14 5.66
CA VAL A 115 18.81 -14.46 4.39
C VAL A 115 17.57 -13.59 4.51
N ASP A 116 17.72 -12.29 4.26
CA ASP A 116 16.57 -11.38 4.25
C ASP A 116 15.56 -11.78 3.16
N GLY A 117 14.29 -11.85 3.54
CA GLY A 117 13.22 -12.32 2.67
C GLY A 117 12.94 -13.81 2.72
N GLN A 118 13.72 -14.57 3.49
CA GLN A 118 13.42 -15.96 3.81
C GLN A 118 12.98 -16.13 5.25
N ILE A 119 12.02 -17.02 5.46
CA ILE A 119 11.55 -17.41 6.77
C ILE A 119 11.48 -18.93 6.92
N LYS A 120 11.75 -19.40 8.13
CA LYS A 120 11.70 -20.82 8.45
C LYS A 120 10.29 -21.28 8.76
N ILE A 121 9.80 -22.26 8.02
CA ILE A 121 8.48 -22.88 8.20
C ILE A 121 8.68 -24.40 8.24
N ARG A 122 8.25 -25.08 9.32
CA ARG A 122 8.34 -26.55 9.48
C ARG A 122 9.74 -27.12 9.17
N GLY A 123 10.80 -26.35 9.44
CA GLY A 123 12.19 -26.76 9.26
C GLY A 123 12.83 -26.43 7.90
N GLY A 124 12.08 -25.90 6.93
CA GLY A 124 12.60 -25.39 5.67
C GLY A 124 12.61 -23.86 5.61
N CYS A 125 13.52 -23.27 4.84
CA CYS A 125 13.56 -21.84 4.55
C CYS A 125 12.82 -21.55 3.23
N TYR A 126 11.92 -20.58 3.25
CA TYR A 126 11.08 -20.22 2.11
C TYR A 126 11.04 -18.72 1.91
N ASP A 127 11.04 -18.30 0.64
CA ASP A 127 10.95 -16.90 0.26
C ASP A 127 9.52 -16.37 0.43
N PHE A 128 9.40 -15.14 0.95
CA PHE A 128 8.14 -14.40 0.91
C PHE A 128 7.74 -14.11 -0.54
N GLY A 129 6.43 -14.20 -0.84
CA GLY A 129 5.91 -13.99 -2.20
C GLY A 129 5.84 -15.25 -3.05
N GLU A 130 6.47 -16.35 -2.60
CA GLU A 130 6.47 -17.65 -3.28
C GLU A 130 5.48 -18.63 -2.63
N ASN A 131 5.08 -19.66 -3.34
CA ASN A 131 4.15 -20.67 -2.80
C ASN A 131 4.73 -21.37 -1.56
N GLY A 132 6.03 -21.65 -1.55
CA GLY A 132 6.70 -22.33 -0.45
C GLY A 132 5.96 -23.61 0.00
N PRO A 133 5.67 -23.78 1.31
CA PRO A 133 4.91 -24.91 1.82
C PRO A 133 3.38 -24.70 1.75
N CYS A 134 2.89 -23.60 1.18
CA CYS A 134 1.47 -23.29 1.11
C CYS A 134 0.74 -24.14 0.07
N GLN A 135 -0.42 -24.67 0.45
CA GLN A 135 -1.23 -25.49 -0.45
C GLN A 135 -1.91 -24.60 -1.49
N THR A 136 -1.69 -24.90 -2.75
CA THR A 136 -2.31 -24.20 -3.89
C THR A 136 -3.25 -25.17 -4.61
N THR A 137 -4.42 -24.68 -5.04
CA THR A 137 -5.41 -25.44 -5.81
C THR A 137 -5.52 -24.89 -7.23
N ALA A 138 -6.32 -25.52 -8.09
CA ALA A 138 -6.55 -25.03 -9.45
C ALA A 138 -7.20 -23.65 -9.51
N THR A 139 -7.91 -23.22 -8.45
CA THR A 139 -8.69 -21.96 -8.41
C THR A 139 -8.18 -20.95 -7.39
N GLU A 140 -7.32 -21.35 -6.45
CA GLU A 140 -6.78 -20.47 -5.42
C GLU A 140 -5.28 -20.70 -5.26
N SER A 141 -4.52 -19.61 -5.35
CA SER A 141 -3.07 -19.60 -5.08
C SER A 141 -2.79 -18.98 -3.73
N TYR A 142 -1.97 -19.65 -2.93
CA TYR A 142 -1.51 -19.18 -1.63
C TYR A 142 0.01 -19.05 -1.67
N ILE A 143 0.52 -17.99 -1.06
CA ILE A 143 1.94 -17.71 -0.95
C ILE A 143 2.33 -17.52 0.52
N VAL A 144 3.61 -17.71 0.81
CA VAL A 144 4.19 -17.31 2.07
C VAL A 144 4.16 -15.78 2.16
N GLY A 145 3.40 -15.27 3.12
CA GLY A 145 3.22 -13.85 3.36
C GLY A 145 3.08 -13.55 4.84
N VAL A 146 2.70 -12.32 5.14
CA VAL A 146 2.36 -11.89 6.50
C VAL A 146 0.89 -11.49 6.49
N ASP A 147 0.11 -12.05 7.41
CA ASP A 147 -1.28 -11.62 7.60
C ASP A 147 -1.28 -10.21 8.22
N PRO A 148 -1.87 -9.20 7.55
CA PRO A 148 -1.87 -7.83 8.05
C PRO A 148 -2.69 -7.62 9.35
N LYS A 149 -3.54 -8.57 9.73
CA LYS A 149 -4.37 -8.50 10.95
C LYS A 149 -3.62 -9.02 12.17
N THR A 150 -2.89 -10.12 12.00
CA THR A 150 -2.15 -10.78 13.08
C THR A 150 -0.68 -10.38 13.11
N LEU A 151 -0.14 -9.83 12.02
CA LEU A 151 1.30 -9.59 11.81
C LEU A 151 2.15 -10.85 12.00
N HIS A 152 1.60 -12.02 11.68
CA HIS A 152 2.30 -13.30 11.68
C HIS A 152 2.52 -13.81 10.25
N VAL A 153 3.53 -14.66 10.08
CA VAL A 153 3.74 -15.38 8.82
C VAL A 153 2.63 -16.40 8.63
N ASP A 154 1.99 -16.34 7.46
CA ASP A 154 0.90 -17.23 7.09
C ASP A 154 0.86 -17.48 5.57
N CYS A 155 0.06 -18.45 5.16
CA CYS A 155 -0.29 -18.68 3.78
C CYS A 155 -1.39 -17.71 3.35
N ILE A 156 -1.01 -16.59 2.75
CA ILE A 156 -1.95 -15.56 2.30
C ILE A 156 -2.45 -15.89 0.90
N ARG A 157 -3.76 -15.73 0.67
CA ARG A 157 -4.37 -15.95 -0.64
C ARG A 157 -3.97 -14.82 -1.59
N LEU A 158 -3.41 -15.18 -2.74
CA LEU A 158 -3.28 -14.27 -3.87
C LEU A 158 -4.66 -14.09 -4.53
N SER A 159 -5.34 -12.99 -4.22
CA SER A 159 -6.52 -12.58 -5.00
C SER A 159 -6.06 -11.73 -6.18
N VAL A 160 -6.28 -12.26 -7.39
CA VAL A 160 -6.07 -11.54 -8.66
C VAL A 160 -7.21 -10.55 -8.93
N GLU A 161 -8.36 -10.73 -8.26
CA GLU A 161 -9.54 -9.86 -8.39
C GLU A 161 -9.26 -8.42 -7.93
N SER A 162 -8.29 -8.22 -7.02
CA SER A 162 -7.90 -6.90 -6.49
C SER A 162 -7.03 -6.08 -7.45
N ARG A 163 -6.22 -6.71 -8.31
CA ARG A 163 -5.31 -5.99 -9.24
C ARG A 163 -5.88 -5.82 -10.65
N PHE A 164 -6.79 -6.71 -11.03
CA PHE A 164 -7.52 -6.67 -12.28
C PHE A 164 -9.00 -6.89 -11.99
N ALA A 165 -9.64 -5.93 -11.32
CA ALA A 165 -11.10 -5.85 -11.32
C ALA A 165 -11.59 -5.48 -12.74
N PHE A 166 -11.38 -6.37 -13.71
CA PHE A 166 -12.39 -6.59 -14.73
C PHE A 166 -13.46 -7.42 -14.05
N GLU A 167 -14.25 -6.76 -13.21
CA GLU A 167 -15.62 -7.20 -13.11
C GLU A 167 -16.14 -7.06 -14.54
N LEU A 168 -16.32 -8.18 -15.23
CA LEU A 168 -17.24 -8.24 -16.35
C LEU A 168 -18.64 -8.03 -15.76
N GLU A 169 -18.88 -6.87 -15.14
CA GLU A 169 -20.20 -6.28 -15.11
C GLU A 169 -20.55 -6.09 -16.56
N LYS A 170 -21.31 -7.06 -17.06
CA LYS A 170 -22.01 -7.08 -18.34
C LYS A 170 -22.35 -5.64 -18.70
N ASP A 171 -21.65 -5.09 -19.69
CA ASP A 171 -21.68 -3.67 -20.00
C ASP A 171 -23.14 -3.21 -20.12
N SER A 172 -23.64 -2.51 -19.09
CA SER A 172 -25.05 -2.10 -19.02
C SER A 172 -25.35 -0.99 -20.02
N CYS A 173 -24.32 -0.39 -20.64
CA CYS A 173 -24.47 0.63 -21.66
C CYS A 173 -24.75 -0.03 -23.01
N THR A 174 -26.00 -0.45 -23.22
CA THR A 174 -26.46 -1.09 -24.46
C THR A 174 -26.64 -0.12 -25.62
N ASN A 175 -26.67 1.20 -25.35
CA ASN A 175 -26.88 2.22 -26.35
C ASN A 175 -25.56 2.74 -26.93
N ARG A 176 -25.48 2.79 -28.25
CA ARG A 176 -24.33 3.33 -28.98
C ARG A 176 -24.21 4.83 -28.70
N GLY A 177 -23.12 5.25 -28.06
CA GLY A 177 -22.83 6.66 -27.75
C GLY A 177 -23.01 7.06 -26.28
N SER A 178 -23.45 6.15 -25.40
CA SER A 178 -23.59 6.45 -23.97
C SER A 178 -22.23 6.65 -23.29
N LYS A 179 -22.16 7.63 -22.39
CA LYS A 179 -20.99 7.87 -21.54
C LYS A 179 -21.11 7.03 -20.27
N LYS A 180 -20.10 6.20 -19.98
CA LYS A 180 -20.00 5.40 -18.75
C LYS A 180 -19.23 6.19 -17.69
N PHE A 181 -19.79 6.29 -16.49
CA PHE A 181 -19.12 6.88 -15.32
C PHE A 181 -18.46 5.78 -14.45
N LEU A 182 -17.49 6.17 -13.62
CA LEU A 182 -16.73 5.26 -12.73
C LEU A 182 -17.59 4.39 -11.81
N LYS A 183 -18.86 4.76 -11.59
CA LYS A 183 -19.82 4.03 -10.76
C LYS A 183 -20.71 3.06 -11.55
N GLY A 184 -20.47 2.88 -12.85
CA GLY A 184 -21.29 2.05 -13.73
C GLY A 184 -22.53 2.75 -14.31
N ASP A 185 -22.81 3.99 -13.91
CA ASP A 185 -23.95 4.77 -14.44
C ASP A 185 -23.73 5.13 -15.92
N CYS A 186 -24.73 4.89 -16.77
CA CYS A 186 -24.74 5.24 -18.19
C CYS A 186 -25.71 6.42 -18.43
N THR A 187 -25.26 7.48 -19.12
CA THR A 187 -26.14 8.54 -19.64
C THR A 187 -26.13 8.55 -21.16
N ASN A 188 -27.29 8.81 -21.77
CA ASN A 188 -27.41 9.08 -23.21
C ASN A 188 -26.87 10.46 -23.57
#